data_AF-A0A1Q3LRF5-F1
#
_entry.id   AF-A0A1Q3LRF5-F1
#
_cell.length_a   1.000
_cell.length_b   1.000
_cell.length_c   1.000
_cell.angle_alpha   90.00
_cell.angle_beta   90.00
_cell.angle_gamma   90.00
#
_symmetry.space_group_name_H-M   'P 1'
#
loop_
_entity.id
_entity.type
_entity.pdbx_description
1 polymer ?
#
loop_
_entity_poly.entity_id
_entity_poly.type
_entity_poly.pdbx_seq_one_letter_code
_entity_poly.pdbx_strand_id
1 'polypeptide(L)'
;MDEKKWINSFFGINRNDNIESIKNFALLWNIFERYFCSMNASLNIIKNKIYKLDEIGYNFPKKIHEDYYDYFHTRYVNQSDNSVNELFENLNFRDNRTDIEYKALLKEILENPNSVIKNKLLANFIIIYRLRNNLFHGSKNI
;
A
#
# COMPACT_ATOMS: atom_id res chain seq x y z
N MET A 1 -16.66 -20.15 -21.38
CA MET A 1 -17.03 -19.11 -20.39
C MET A 1 -15.73 -18.51 -19.88
N ASP A 2 -15.56 -17.19 -19.92
CA ASP A 2 -14.35 -16.55 -19.39
C ASP A 2 -14.37 -16.55 -17.84
N GLU A 3 -13.20 -16.47 -17.22
CA GLU A 3 -13.07 -16.52 -15.75
C GLU A 3 -13.86 -15.42 -15.05
N LYS A 4 -13.95 -14.21 -15.62
CA LYS A 4 -14.71 -13.09 -15.04
C LYS A 4 -16.20 -13.39 -15.02
N LYS A 5 -16.74 -13.89 -16.13
CA LYS A 5 -18.13 -14.34 -16.25
C LYS A 5 -18.41 -15.50 -15.31
N TRP A 6 -17.47 -16.45 -15.17
CA TRP A 6 -17.61 -17.54 -14.20
C TRP A 6 -17.66 -17.03 -12.76
N ILE A 7 -16.73 -16.17 -12.33
CA ILE A 7 -16.71 -15.61 -10.97
C ILE A 7 -17.98 -14.80 -10.68
N ASN A 8 -18.35 -13.90 -11.60
CA ASN A 8 -19.55 -13.07 -11.47
C ASN A 8 -20.81 -13.95 -11.35
N SER A 9 -20.93 -14.96 -12.20
CA SER A 9 -22.05 -15.92 -12.14
C SER A 9 -22.05 -16.76 -10.88
N PHE A 10 -20.88 -17.22 -10.41
CA PHE A 10 -20.77 -18.10 -9.26
C PHE A 10 -21.13 -17.39 -7.96
N PHE A 11 -20.67 -16.14 -7.78
CA PHE A 11 -20.94 -15.36 -6.57
C PHE A 11 -22.19 -14.46 -6.67
N GLY A 12 -22.86 -14.40 -7.82
CA GLY A 12 -24.01 -13.51 -8.03
C GLY A 12 -23.64 -12.02 -7.98
N ILE A 13 -22.40 -11.68 -8.34
CA ILE A 13 -21.86 -10.31 -8.29
C ILE A 13 -21.62 -9.78 -9.72
N ASN A 14 -21.59 -8.47 -9.86
CA ASN A 14 -21.24 -7.81 -11.12
C ASN A 14 -19.95 -7.00 -10.97
N ARG A 15 -18.82 -7.69 -10.77
CA ARG A 15 -17.52 -7.00 -10.67
C ARG A 15 -17.05 -6.60 -12.05
N ASN A 16 -16.68 -5.33 -12.18
CA ASN A 16 -16.04 -4.79 -13.38
C ASN A 16 -14.51 -4.73 -13.29
N ASP A 17 -13.94 -5.12 -12.16
CA ASP A 17 -12.50 -5.05 -11.89
C ASP A 17 -11.67 -5.83 -12.91
N ASN A 18 -10.42 -5.39 -13.06
CA ASN A 18 -9.43 -6.07 -13.87
C ASN A 18 -8.86 -7.27 -13.09
N ILE A 19 -9.39 -8.47 -13.35
CA ILE A 19 -8.92 -9.71 -12.74
C ILE A 19 -7.43 -9.94 -12.96
N GLU A 20 -6.90 -9.52 -14.12
CA GLU A 20 -5.47 -9.65 -14.43
C GLU A 20 -4.61 -8.82 -13.45
N SER A 21 -5.05 -7.60 -13.10
CA SER A 21 -4.37 -6.79 -12.10
C SER A 21 -4.40 -7.44 -10.71
N ILE A 22 -5.51 -8.08 -10.34
CA ILE A 22 -5.63 -8.79 -9.06
C ILE A 22 -4.70 -10.01 -9.03
N LYS A 23 -4.65 -10.79 -10.12
CA LYS A 23 -3.74 -11.93 -10.28
C LYS A 23 -2.29 -11.51 -10.18
N ASN A 24 -1.91 -10.48 -10.94
CA ASN A 24 -0.55 -9.93 -10.92
C ASN A 24 -0.17 -9.40 -9.54
N PHE A 25 -1.09 -8.70 -8.87
CA PHE A 25 -0.86 -8.27 -7.49
C PHE A 25 -0.63 -9.44 -6.53
N ALA A 26 -1.50 -10.47 -6.58
CA ALA A 26 -1.36 -11.64 -5.73
C ALA A 26 -0.02 -12.36 -5.95
N LEU A 27 0.41 -12.50 -7.21
CA LEU A 27 1.71 -13.10 -7.55
C LEU A 27 2.89 -12.25 -7.05
N LEU A 28 2.91 -10.95 -7.39
CA LEU A 28 3.99 -10.03 -7.01
C LEU A 28 4.11 -9.87 -5.49
N TRP A 29 2.98 -9.82 -4.79
CA TRP A 29 2.97 -9.75 -3.33
C TRP A 29 3.62 -10.99 -2.69
N ASN A 30 3.30 -12.18 -3.18
CA ASN A 30 3.91 -13.43 -2.67
C ASN A 30 5.43 -13.47 -2.92
N ILE A 31 5.88 -13.02 -4.09
CA ILE A 31 7.32 -12.91 -4.41
C ILE A 31 7.98 -11.92 -3.43
N PHE A 32 7.39 -10.73 -3.26
CA PHE A 32 7.88 -9.72 -2.33
C PHE A 32 7.96 -10.26 -0.90
N GLU A 33 6.89 -10.88 -0.39
CA GLU A 33 6.83 -11.42 0.96
C GLU A 33 7.90 -12.50 1.19
N ARG A 34 8.10 -13.40 0.22
CA ARG A 34 9.12 -14.45 0.32
C ARG A 34 10.54 -13.88 0.34
N TYR A 35 10.89 -13.03 -0.62
CA TYR A 35 12.28 -12.60 -0.82
C TYR A 35 12.68 -11.37 0.00
N PHE A 36 11.77 -10.44 0.23
CA PHE A 36 12.06 -9.21 0.97
C PHE A 36 11.76 -9.35 2.47
N CYS A 37 10.63 -9.99 2.80
CA CYS A 37 10.12 -10.10 4.17
C CYS A 37 10.38 -11.46 4.84
N SER A 38 11.15 -12.36 4.22
CA SER A 38 11.43 -13.70 4.74
C SER A 38 10.15 -14.48 5.10
N MET A 39 9.15 -14.45 4.21
CA MET A 39 7.84 -15.12 4.34
C MET A 39 6.91 -14.57 5.43
N ASN A 40 7.24 -13.43 6.04
CA ASN A 40 6.40 -12.82 7.07
C ASN A 40 6.35 -11.30 6.87
N ALA A 41 5.45 -10.81 6.00
CA ALA A 41 5.34 -9.38 5.75
C ALA A 41 4.65 -8.68 6.94
N SER A 42 5.36 -7.70 7.53
CA SER A 42 4.80 -6.74 8.47
C SER A 42 5.37 -5.35 8.22
N LEU A 43 4.65 -4.29 8.60
CA LEU A 43 5.13 -2.92 8.44
C LEU A 43 6.49 -2.69 9.12
N ASN A 44 6.72 -3.30 10.28
CA ASN A 44 8.00 -3.26 10.98
C ASN A 44 9.14 -3.91 10.18
N ILE A 45 8.91 -5.09 9.60
CA ILE A 45 9.92 -5.76 8.78
C ILE A 45 10.23 -4.92 7.53
N ILE A 46 9.19 -4.40 6.87
CA ILE A 46 9.34 -3.58 5.67
C ILE A 46 10.13 -2.30 5.98
N LYS A 47 9.74 -1.55 7.02
CA LYS A 47 10.44 -0.34 7.47
C LYS A 47 11.91 -0.64 7.75
N ASN A 48 12.20 -1.66 8.54
CA ASN A 48 13.58 -2.03 8.89
C ASN A 48 14.41 -2.40 7.67
N LYS A 49 13.84 -3.11 6.68
CA LYS A 49 14.55 -3.47 5.45
C LYS A 49 14.82 -2.26 4.56
N ILE A 50 13.86 -1.35 4.41
CA ILE A 50 14.05 -0.10 3.66
C ILE A 50 15.14 0.76 4.31
N TYR A 51 15.11 0.91 5.64
CA TYR A 51 16.08 1.71 6.36
C TYR A 51 17.49 1.11 6.28
N LYS A 52 17.63 -0.22 6.39
CA LYS A 52 18.91 -0.90 6.18
C LYS A 52 19.46 -0.70 4.76
N LEU A 53 18.60 -0.71 3.74
CA LEU A 53 19.02 -0.43 2.37
C LEU A 53 19.51 1.02 2.21
N ASP A 54 18.81 1.98 2.81
CA ASP A 54 19.23 3.39 2.85
C ASP A 54 20.57 3.57 3.57
N GLU A 55 20.77 2.91 4.71
CA GLU A 55 22.01 2.94 5.51
C GLU A 55 23.23 2.43 4.73
N ILE A 56 23.07 1.41 3.89
CA ILE A 56 24.16 0.89 3.03
C ILE A 56 24.32 1.67 1.72
N GLY A 57 23.60 2.77 1.54
CA GLY A 57 23.67 3.62 0.34
C GLY A 57 23.04 3.00 -0.90
N TYR A 58 22.06 2.10 -0.74
CA TYR A 58 21.34 1.53 -1.88
C TYR A 58 20.62 2.64 -2.66
N ASN A 59 20.94 2.76 -3.94
CA ASN A 59 20.30 3.75 -4.80
C ASN A 59 18.95 3.23 -5.31
N PHE A 60 17.87 3.63 -4.64
CA PHE A 60 16.52 3.30 -5.08
C PHE A 60 16.23 3.93 -6.46
N PRO A 61 15.62 3.19 -7.40
CA PRO A 61 15.19 3.74 -8.70
C PRO A 61 14.19 4.89 -8.52
N LYS A 62 14.71 6.12 -8.39
CA LYS A 62 13.95 7.31 -7.95
C LYS A 62 12.67 7.51 -8.76
N LYS A 63 12.78 7.51 -10.09
CA LYS A 63 11.65 7.76 -10.99
C LYS A 63 10.46 6.82 -10.75
N ILE A 64 10.72 5.52 -10.69
CA ILE A 64 9.66 4.50 -10.52
C ILE A 64 8.94 4.68 -9.17
N HIS A 65 9.70 4.94 -8.11
CA HIS A 65 9.10 5.07 -6.77
C HIS A 65 8.40 6.40 -6.56
N GLU A 66 8.89 7.47 -7.17
CA GLU A 66 8.24 8.78 -7.14
C GLU A 66 6.92 8.76 -7.92
N ASP A 67 6.86 8.14 -9.10
CA ASP A 67 5.60 8.04 -9.87
C ASP A 67 4.47 7.38 -9.05
N TYR A 68 4.78 6.31 -8.30
CA TYR A 68 3.81 5.67 -7.42
C TYR A 68 3.46 6.52 -6.19
N TYR A 69 4.46 7.20 -5.63
CA TYR A 69 4.24 8.10 -4.49
C TYR A 69 3.34 9.26 -4.90
N ASP A 70 3.61 9.90 -6.03
CA ASP A 70 2.86 11.04 -6.55
C ASP A 70 1.40 10.64 -6.82
N TYR A 71 1.18 9.45 -7.39
CA TYR A 71 -0.17 8.90 -7.54
C TYR A 71 -0.92 8.80 -6.21
N PHE A 72 -0.28 8.21 -5.18
CA PHE A 72 -0.91 8.08 -3.86
C PHE A 72 -1.05 9.41 -3.13
N HIS A 73 -0.10 10.32 -3.29
CA HIS A 73 -0.16 11.66 -2.75
C HIS A 73 -1.35 12.42 -3.33
N THR A 74 -1.50 12.46 -4.66
CA THR A 74 -2.67 13.06 -5.32
C THR A 74 -3.97 12.41 -4.87
N ARG A 75 -3.98 11.10 -4.62
CA ARG A 75 -5.17 10.37 -4.15
C ARG A 75 -5.57 10.71 -2.72
N TYR A 76 -4.62 10.83 -1.81
CA TYR A 76 -4.88 10.89 -0.37
C TYR A 76 -4.65 12.26 0.26
N VAL A 77 -4.15 13.24 -0.48
CA VAL A 77 -3.83 14.59 0.01
C VAL A 77 -4.61 15.66 -0.76
N ASN A 78 -5.15 16.63 -0.03
CA ASN A 78 -5.74 17.84 -0.58
C ASN A 78 -4.63 18.76 -1.10
N GLN A 79 -4.64 19.04 -2.41
CA GLN A 79 -3.56 19.81 -3.03
C GLN A 79 -3.55 21.31 -2.64
N SER A 80 -4.61 21.79 -1.98
CA SER A 80 -4.74 23.19 -1.54
C SER A 80 -4.00 23.50 -0.23
N ASP A 81 -3.96 22.56 0.70
CA ASP A 81 -3.42 22.76 2.06
C ASP A 81 -2.44 21.65 2.50
N ASN A 82 -2.19 20.69 1.61
CA ASN A 82 -1.34 19.53 1.83
C ASN A 82 -1.77 18.63 2.99
N SER A 83 -3.05 18.69 3.40
CA SER A 83 -3.62 17.81 4.43
C SER A 83 -4.15 16.50 3.85
N VAL A 84 -4.13 15.42 4.63
CA VAL A 84 -4.78 14.17 4.21
C VAL A 84 -6.30 14.33 4.09
N ASN A 85 -6.90 13.69 3.08
CA ASN A 85 -8.32 13.77 2.78
C ASN A 85 -9.13 12.58 3.35
N GLU A 86 -10.45 12.57 3.15
CA GLU A 86 -11.33 11.50 3.65
C GLU A 86 -11.00 10.10 3.08
N LEU A 87 -10.38 10.02 1.89
CA LEU A 87 -9.96 8.73 1.32
C LEU A 87 -8.80 8.11 2.11
N PHE A 88 -7.99 8.92 2.80
CA PHE A 88 -6.93 8.43 3.67
C PHE A 88 -7.50 7.60 4.82
N GLU A 89 -8.63 8.03 5.38
CA GLU A 89 -9.32 7.32 6.46
C GLU A 89 -9.80 5.93 6.01
N ASN A 90 -10.15 5.78 4.72
CA ASN A 90 -10.54 4.51 4.11
C ASN A 90 -9.38 3.50 3.93
N LEU A 91 -8.15 3.81 4.36
CA LEU A 91 -7.08 2.83 4.51
C LEU A 91 -7.34 1.84 5.66
N ASN A 92 -8.34 2.11 6.51
CA ASN A 92 -8.88 1.22 7.54
C ASN A 92 -7.84 0.72 8.56
N PHE A 93 -6.90 1.57 8.97
CA PHE A 93 -5.98 1.26 10.07
C PHE A 93 -6.77 0.83 11.32
N ARG A 94 -6.27 -0.18 12.03
CA ARG A 94 -6.92 -0.74 13.22
C ARG A 94 -6.53 0.04 14.47
N ASP A 95 -7.33 -0.06 15.52
CA ASP A 95 -7.07 0.57 16.83
C ASP A 95 -6.07 -0.23 17.69
N ASN A 96 -4.96 -0.64 17.08
CA ASN A 96 -3.83 -1.19 17.82
C ASN A 96 -2.63 -0.23 17.72
N ARG A 97 -1.72 -0.34 18.69
CA ARG A 97 -0.56 0.55 18.81
C ARG A 97 0.23 0.69 17.50
N THR A 98 0.52 -0.44 16.84
CA THR A 98 1.32 -0.44 15.61
C THR A 98 0.61 0.29 14.48
N ASP A 99 -0.67 0.01 14.24
CA ASP A 99 -1.44 0.67 13.18
C ASP A 99 -1.61 2.18 13.45
N ILE A 100 -1.78 2.59 14.71
CA ILE A 100 -1.81 4.02 15.11
C ILE A 100 -0.49 4.71 14.77
N GLU A 101 0.64 4.10 15.15
CA GLU A 101 1.99 4.64 14.88
C GLU A 101 2.24 4.76 13.37
N TYR A 102 1.87 3.74 12.58
CA TYR A 102 2.06 3.78 11.11
C TYR A 102 1.08 4.70 10.40
N LYS A 103 -0.14 4.88 10.90
CA LYS A 103 -1.08 5.87 10.37
C LYS A 103 -0.52 7.29 10.57
N ALA A 104 -0.03 7.59 11.77
CA ALA A 104 0.59 8.87 12.08
C ALA A 104 1.84 9.12 11.22
N LEU A 105 2.72 8.12 11.09
CA LEU A 105 3.91 8.20 10.24
C LEU A 105 3.55 8.41 8.76
N LEU A 106 2.56 7.69 8.23
CA LEU A 106 2.13 7.85 6.85
C LEU A 106 1.58 9.26 6.61
N LYS A 107 0.77 9.78 7.55
CA LYS A 107 0.26 11.15 7.50
C LYS A 107 1.41 12.16 7.48
N GLU A 108 2.36 12.05 8.40
CA GLU A 108 3.55 12.93 8.44
C GLU A 108 4.32 12.94 7.11
N ILE A 109 4.50 11.77 6.49
CA ILE A 109 5.21 11.66 5.22
C ILE A 109 4.42 12.34 4.09
N LEU A 110 3.12 12.10 4.01
CA LEU A 110 2.26 12.64 2.95
C LEU A 110 2.08 14.16 3.07
N GLU A 111 1.92 14.68 4.28
CA GLU A 111 1.74 16.12 4.52
C GLU A 111 3.08 16.89 4.46
N ASN A 112 4.22 16.21 4.36
CA ASN A 112 5.53 16.82 4.20
C ASN A 112 5.98 16.84 2.73
N PRO A 113 6.02 18.02 2.07
CA PRO A 113 6.43 18.13 0.66
C PRO A 113 7.91 17.77 0.42
N ASN A 114 8.73 17.78 1.48
CA ASN A 114 10.17 17.50 1.42
C ASN A 114 10.52 16.08 1.90
N SER A 115 9.56 15.16 1.92
CA SER A 115 9.79 13.77 2.28
C SER A 115 10.89 13.13 1.43
N VAL A 116 11.91 12.57 2.09
CA VAL A 116 13.04 11.90 1.44
C VAL A 116 12.62 10.59 0.76
N ILE A 117 13.42 10.11 -0.20
CA ILE A 117 13.06 8.94 -1.04
C ILE A 117 12.71 7.68 -0.24
N LYS A 118 13.43 7.38 0.86
CA LYS A 118 13.13 6.22 1.71
C LYS A 118 11.76 6.32 2.39
N ASN A 119 11.36 7.54 2.77
CA ASN A 119 10.07 7.80 3.40
C ASN A 119 8.95 7.69 2.37
N LYS A 120 9.14 8.26 1.16
CA LYS A 120 8.21 8.07 0.04
C LYS A 120 8.01 6.58 -0.30
N LEU A 121 9.11 5.82 -0.34
CA LEU A 121 9.06 4.38 -0.56
C LEU A 121 8.31 3.65 0.57
N LEU A 122 8.58 4.00 1.83
CA LEU A 122 7.87 3.45 2.98
C LEU A 122 6.36 3.75 2.90
N ALA A 123 5.99 4.98 2.53
CA ALA A 123 4.59 5.36 2.35
C ALA A 123 3.88 4.48 1.31
N ASN A 124 4.52 4.25 0.15
CA ASN A 124 4.00 3.35 -0.87
C ASN A 124 3.73 1.95 -0.29
N PHE A 125 4.69 1.38 0.45
CA PHE A 125 4.51 0.05 1.03
C PHE A 125 3.47 -0.01 2.15
N ILE A 126 3.35 1.02 2.99
CA ILE A 126 2.28 1.09 4.00
C ILE A 126 0.92 1.04 3.29
N ILE A 127 0.73 1.87 2.27
CA ILE A 127 -0.52 1.92 1.50
C ILE A 127 -0.79 0.57 0.83
N ILE A 128 0.19 -0.01 0.13
CA ILE A 128 0.03 -1.32 -0.52
C ILE A 128 -0.31 -2.41 0.50
N TYR A 129 0.34 -2.42 1.67
CA TYR A 129 0.03 -3.37 2.75
C TYR A 129 -1.41 -3.20 3.26
N ARG A 130 -1.90 -1.96 3.38
CA ARG A 130 -3.30 -1.69 3.74
C ARG A 130 -4.27 -2.15 2.67
N LEU A 131 -4.01 -1.84 1.40
CA LEU A 131 -4.83 -2.26 0.27
C LEU A 131 -4.86 -3.78 0.15
N ARG A 132 -3.74 -4.47 0.36
CA ARG A 132 -3.64 -5.94 0.44
C ARG A 132 -4.61 -6.48 1.47
N ASN A 133 -4.59 -5.92 2.68
CA ASN A 133 -5.44 -6.38 3.76
C ASN A 133 -6.91 -6.12 3.47
N ASN A 134 -7.26 -4.97 2.89
CA ASN A 134 -8.64 -4.65 2.52
C ASN A 134 -9.16 -5.50 1.35
N LEU A 135 -8.27 -5.93 0.43
CA LEU A 135 -8.62 -6.76 -0.72
C LEU A 135 -8.84 -8.24 -0.35
N PHE A 136 -8.04 -8.79 0.57
CA PHE A 136 -8.12 -10.21 0.96
C PHE A 136 -8.91 -10.47 2.25
N HIS A 137 -8.96 -9.49 3.15
CA HIS A 137 -9.79 -9.51 4.34
C HIS A 137 -10.84 -8.43 4.15
N GLY A 138 -11.81 -8.70 3.26
CA GLY A 138 -12.99 -7.85 3.12
C GLY A 138 -13.50 -7.51 4.50
N SER A 139 -13.69 -6.21 4.75
CA SER A 139 -14.14 -5.67 6.03
C SER A 139 -15.24 -6.57 6.59
N LYS A 140 -14.99 -7.25 7.71
CA LYS A 140 -16.00 -8.03 8.43
C LYS A 140 -16.97 -7.08 9.13
N ASN A 141 -17.63 -6.21 8.39
CA ASN A 141 -18.70 -5.37 8.92
C ASN A 141 -19.90 -5.55 7.98
N ILE A 142 -20.75 -6.51 8.37
CA ILE A 142 -22.19 -6.54 8.09
C ILE A 142 -22.83 -5.51 9.03
#